data_AF-A0A2N9G7U1-F1
#
_entry.id   AF-A0A2N9G7U1-F1
#
_cell.length_a   1.000
_cell.length_b   1.000
_cell.length_c   1.000
_cell.angle_alpha   90.00
_cell.angle_beta   90.00
_cell.angle_gamma   90.00
#
_symmetry.space_group_name_H-M   'P 1'
#
loop_
_entity.id
_entity.type
_entity.pdbx_description
1 polymer ?
#
loop_
_entity_poly.entity_id
_entity_poly.type
_entity_poly.pdbx_seq_one_letter_code
_entity_poly.pdbx_strand_id
1 'polypeptide(L)'
;MASFSSNSFNLSLLVAMLAFAVGVGNGYHGDGRANILNNGDLLTLSLDKASGSGFNSKNEYLFGKIDMQIKLVSGNSAGTVTAYYLRSEGQGKGNREQQFYLWFDPTADFHTYSILWNPQRIILSVDGTPIREFKNLESIGVPFPKNQAMKIHSSLWNADDWATRGGLVKTDWTQAPFTASYRNFNANACVWTSGTSSCSSSSSPASTSGSNAWLSRRDGLSKPREAQLGAEKKNYMIYNYCTDTKRFPQGYFLQKCTATKHVLNTTRLPDVFRYLVVKYLLPKI
;
A
#
# COMPACT_ATOMS: atom_id res chain seq x y z
N MET A 1 14.50 58.85 6.75
CA MET A 1 14.85 57.52 7.28
C MET A 1 13.57 56.74 7.48
N ALA A 2 13.26 55.81 6.59
CA ALA A 2 12.18 54.84 6.79
C ALA A 2 12.86 53.47 6.94
N SER A 3 12.72 52.85 8.11
CA SER A 3 13.27 51.53 8.39
C SER A 3 12.38 50.47 7.73
N PHE A 4 12.92 49.71 6.78
CA PHE A 4 12.26 48.50 6.30
C PHE A 4 12.49 47.38 7.32
N SER A 5 11.41 46.97 7.97
CA SER A 5 11.33 45.75 8.79
C SER A 5 11.40 44.53 7.87
N SER A 6 12.46 43.73 7.99
CA SER A 6 12.54 42.43 7.31
C SER A 6 11.59 41.44 7.97
N ASN A 7 10.45 41.18 7.35
CA ASN A 7 9.63 40.03 7.68
C ASN A 7 10.41 38.75 7.31
N SER A 8 10.92 38.06 8.33
CA SER A 8 11.45 36.72 8.20
C SER A 8 10.30 35.76 7.87
N PHE A 9 10.05 35.55 6.57
CA PHE A 9 9.20 34.47 6.11
C PHE A 9 9.86 33.13 6.50
N ASN A 10 9.16 32.35 7.34
CA ASN A 10 9.59 31.02 7.76
C ASN A 10 9.67 30.09 6.54
N LEU A 11 10.89 29.90 6.03
CA LEU A 11 11.18 29.01 4.90
C LEU A 11 10.83 27.54 5.18
N SER A 12 10.64 27.16 6.45
CA SER A 12 10.27 25.79 6.84
C SER A 12 8.82 25.43 6.49
N LEU A 13 7.91 26.41 6.35
CA LEU A 13 6.49 26.15 6.03
C LEU A 13 6.24 25.99 4.53
N LEU A 14 7.10 26.56 3.68
CA LEU A 14 6.94 26.51 2.22
C LEU A 14 7.38 25.17 1.59
N VAL A 15 8.18 24.37 2.29
CA VAL A 15 8.68 23.08 1.78
C VAL A 15 7.63 21.97 1.90
N ALA A 16 6.58 22.14 2.71
CA ALA A 16 5.54 21.13 2.89
C ALA A 16 4.43 21.16 1.83
N MET A 17 4.23 22.27 1.10
CA MET A 17 3.04 22.50 0.26
C MET A 17 3.13 21.95 -1.18
N LEU A 18 4.23 21.28 -1.55
CA LEU A 18 4.45 20.72 -2.89
C LEU A 18 4.62 19.19 -2.90
N ALA A 19 4.46 18.54 -1.74
CA ALA A 19 4.92 17.16 -1.53
C ALA A 19 4.18 16.12 -2.40
N PHE A 20 2.88 16.26 -2.63
CA PHE A 20 2.11 15.24 -3.35
C PHE A 20 2.42 15.26 -4.86
N ALA A 21 2.22 16.39 -5.55
CA ALA A 21 2.46 16.47 -6.99
C ALA A 21 3.92 16.12 -7.35
N VAL A 22 4.88 16.51 -6.51
CA VAL A 22 6.30 16.20 -6.70
C VAL A 22 6.60 14.71 -6.48
N GLY A 23 5.98 14.08 -5.47
CA GLY A 23 6.21 12.67 -5.14
C GLY A 23 5.50 11.68 -6.06
N VAL A 24 4.31 12.04 -6.52
CA VAL A 24 3.48 11.19 -7.39
C VAL A 24 3.81 11.39 -8.88
N GLY A 25 4.51 12.45 -9.29
CA GLY A 25 5.00 12.59 -10.67
C GLY A 25 3.87 12.77 -11.70
N ASN A 26 4.15 12.51 -12.99
CA ASN A 26 3.22 12.69 -14.11
C ASN A 26 2.47 11.40 -14.52
N GLY A 27 2.51 10.36 -13.70
CA GLY A 27 2.02 9.02 -14.03
C GLY A 27 0.50 8.84 -13.98
N TYR A 28 -0.28 9.85 -14.40
CA TYR A 28 -1.74 9.87 -14.33
C TYR A 28 -2.39 9.18 -15.53
N HIS A 29 -3.51 8.50 -15.29
CA HIS A 29 -4.32 7.83 -16.31
C HIS A 29 -5.81 8.09 -16.01
N GLY A 30 -6.66 8.07 -17.03
CA GLY A 30 -8.12 8.21 -16.87
C GLY A 30 -8.75 9.40 -17.59
N ASP A 31 -8.09 10.00 -18.59
CA ASP A 31 -8.72 10.99 -19.47
C ASP A 31 -9.38 12.16 -18.70
N GLY A 32 -8.58 12.87 -17.89
CA GLY A 32 -9.05 13.97 -17.05
C GLY A 32 -9.70 13.58 -15.71
N ARG A 33 -9.78 12.28 -15.38
CA ARG A 33 -10.39 11.78 -14.12
C ARG A 33 -9.44 11.70 -12.93
N ALA A 34 -8.22 12.20 -13.07
CA ALA A 34 -7.27 12.38 -11.99
C ALA A 34 -6.99 13.88 -11.83
N ASN A 35 -7.45 14.48 -10.74
CA ASN A 35 -7.39 15.93 -10.53
C ASN A 35 -6.56 16.26 -9.30
N ILE A 36 -5.58 17.16 -9.47
CA ILE A 36 -4.80 17.75 -8.38
C ILE A 36 -5.46 19.07 -8.00
N LEU A 37 -5.85 19.19 -6.73
CA LEU A 37 -6.57 20.30 -6.13
C LEU A 37 -5.73 20.90 -5.00
N ASN A 38 -6.16 22.06 -4.49
CA ASN A 38 -5.55 22.73 -3.34
C ASN A 38 -4.02 22.89 -3.48
N ASN A 39 -3.57 23.42 -4.62
CA ASN A 39 -2.14 23.65 -4.92
C ASN A 39 -1.23 22.41 -4.82
N GLY A 40 -1.78 21.21 -4.92
CA GLY A 40 -1.01 19.98 -4.79
C GLY A 40 -1.24 19.23 -3.50
N ASP A 41 -2.10 19.68 -2.59
CA ASP A 41 -2.34 19.00 -1.32
C ASP A 41 -3.36 17.86 -1.41
N LEU A 42 -4.21 17.87 -2.44
CA LEU A 42 -5.29 16.91 -2.61
C LEU A 42 -5.27 16.35 -4.03
N LEU A 43 -5.35 15.04 -4.17
CA LEU A 43 -5.63 14.37 -5.44
C LEU A 43 -6.97 13.64 -5.34
N THR A 44 -7.80 13.75 -6.37
CA THR A 44 -9.01 12.94 -6.52
C THR A 44 -8.89 12.03 -7.74
N LEU A 45 -9.28 10.78 -7.57
CA LEU A 45 -9.51 9.83 -8.66
C LEU A 45 -11.01 9.61 -8.81
N SER A 46 -11.53 9.80 -10.03
CA SER A 46 -12.93 9.50 -10.34
C SER A 46 -13.09 8.31 -11.29
N LEU A 47 -14.28 7.69 -11.22
CA LEU A 47 -14.70 6.59 -12.06
C LEU A 47 -16.14 6.85 -12.54
N ASP A 48 -16.34 6.70 -13.84
CA ASP A 48 -17.64 6.72 -14.51
C ASP A 48 -17.72 5.62 -15.57
N LYS A 49 -18.82 5.56 -16.32
CA LYS A 49 -19.03 4.53 -17.36
C LYS A 49 -17.97 4.56 -18.46
N ALA A 50 -17.31 5.70 -18.69
CA ALA A 50 -16.33 5.83 -19.76
C ALA A 50 -14.95 5.35 -19.33
N SER A 51 -14.50 5.68 -18.11
CA SER A 51 -13.22 5.20 -17.62
C SER A 51 -13.07 5.29 -16.10
N GLY A 52 -12.13 4.49 -15.59
CA GLY A 52 -11.54 4.71 -14.27
C GLY A 52 -10.36 5.69 -14.32
N SER A 53 -9.61 5.75 -13.24
CA SER A 53 -8.43 6.61 -13.15
C SER A 53 -7.37 6.03 -12.24
N GLY A 54 -6.14 6.55 -12.34
CA GLY A 54 -5.04 6.10 -11.52
C GLY A 54 -3.80 6.97 -11.64
N PHE A 55 -2.87 6.75 -10.72
CA PHE A 55 -1.55 7.38 -10.72
C PHE A 55 -0.46 6.37 -10.37
N ASN A 56 0.79 6.72 -10.69
CA ASN A 56 1.97 6.02 -10.18
C ASN A 56 3.05 7.00 -9.77
N SER A 57 3.87 6.66 -8.79
CA SER A 57 4.94 7.53 -8.28
C SER A 57 5.98 7.87 -9.34
N LYS A 58 6.57 9.06 -9.21
CA LYS A 58 7.68 9.51 -10.06
C LYS A 58 8.87 8.55 -10.01
N ASN A 59 9.25 8.17 -8.80
CA ASN A 59 10.41 7.34 -8.53
C ASN A 59 10.01 5.88 -8.34
N GLU A 60 10.97 4.99 -8.59
CA GLU A 60 10.97 3.62 -8.10
C GLU A 60 11.67 3.56 -6.75
N TYR A 61 11.24 2.63 -5.91
CA TYR A 61 11.80 2.45 -4.58
C TYR A 61 12.21 0.99 -4.38
N LEU A 62 13.32 0.77 -3.68
CA LEU A 62 13.72 -0.55 -3.20
C LEU A 62 13.82 -0.50 -1.68
N PHE A 63 12.73 -0.90 -1.02
CA PHE A 63 12.46 -0.71 0.40
C PHE A 63 12.05 0.72 0.78
N GLY A 64 11.16 0.83 1.78
CA GLY A 64 10.63 2.10 2.25
C GLY A 64 9.55 1.95 3.31
N LYS A 65 9.30 3.05 4.06
CA LYS A 65 8.03 3.31 4.72
C LYS A 65 7.26 4.35 3.90
N ILE A 66 6.12 3.94 3.37
CA ILE A 66 5.32 4.73 2.43
C ILE A 66 3.92 4.88 3.01
N ASP A 67 3.59 6.11 3.36
CA ASP A 67 2.32 6.50 3.95
C ASP A 67 1.49 7.29 2.92
N MET A 68 0.19 7.01 2.89
CA MET A 68 -0.79 7.72 2.06
C MET A 68 -2.06 7.91 2.85
N GLN A 69 -2.60 9.13 2.92
CA GLN A 69 -3.94 9.34 3.45
C GLN A 69 -4.97 9.16 2.33
N ILE A 70 -5.96 8.30 2.56
CA ILE A 70 -7.00 7.99 1.59
C ILE A 70 -8.36 8.13 2.26
N LYS A 71 -9.29 8.80 1.59
CA LYS A 71 -10.72 8.78 1.89
C LYS A 71 -11.44 8.08 0.75
N LEU A 72 -12.17 7.01 1.07
CA LEU A 72 -12.80 6.14 0.08
C LEU A 72 -14.07 6.75 -0.52
N VAL A 73 -14.57 6.12 -1.58
CA VAL A 73 -15.82 6.48 -2.25
C VAL A 73 -16.99 6.43 -1.26
N SER A 74 -17.64 7.56 -1.04
CA SER A 74 -18.84 7.66 -0.21
C SER A 74 -20.09 7.16 -0.92
N GLY A 75 -21.13 6.81 -0.15
CA GLY A 75 -22.42 6.36 -0.69
C GLY A 75 -22.36 4.93 -1.23
N ASN A 76 -23.19 4.62 -2.24
CA ASN A 76 -23.19 3.31 -2.86
C ASN A 76 -21.94 3.13 -3.74
N SER A 77 -20.95 2.40 -3.24
CA SER A 77 -19.70 2.13 -3.95
C SER A 77 -19.59 0.68 -4.45
N ALA A 78 -20.71 -0.05 -4.54
CA ALA A 78 -20.71 -1.44 -4.97
C ALA A 78 -20.06 -1.60 -6.36
N GLY A 79 -19.31 -2.69 -6.55
CA GLY A 79 -18.60 -2.98 -7.80
C GLY A 79 -17.35 -2.12 -8.07
N THR A 80 -17.11 -1.06 -7.28
CA THR A 80 -15.91 -0.21 -7.43
C THR A 80 -14.75 -0.71 -6.57
N VAL A 81 -13.52 -0.45 -7.03
CA VAL A 81 -12.28 -0.79 -6.30
C VAL A 81 -11.35 0.40 -6.26
N THR A 82 -11.09 0.89 -5.05
CA THR A 82 -9.95 1.77 -4.76
C THR A 82 -8.75 0.89 -4.37
N ALA A 83 -7.64 1.00 -5.08
CA ALA A 83 -6.45 0.20 -4.85
C ALA A 83 -5.23 1.07 -4.60
N TYR A 84 -4.45 0.76 -3.57
CA TYR A 84 -3.15 1.37 -3.27
C TYR A 84 -2.10 0.26 -3.14
N TYR A 85 -1.05 0.29 -3.97
CA TYR A 85 -0.12 -0.83 -4.08
C TYR A 85 1.27 -0.47 -4.60
N LEU A 86 2.24 -1.36 -4.32
CA LEU A 86 3.55 -1.39 -4.98
C LEU A 86 3.56 -2.39 -6.13
N ARG A 87 4.21 -2.03 -7.25
CA ARG A 87 4.39 -2.89 -8.42
C ARG A 87 5.77 -2.69 -9.06
N SER A 88 6.41 -3.80 -9.47
CA SER A 88 7.58 -3.82 -10.36
C SER A 88 7.18 -4.13 -11.82
N GLU A 89 8.03 -3.80 -12.78
CA GLU A 89 7.84 -4.14 -14.20
C GLU A 89 7.96 -5.65 -14.49
N GLY A 90 7.03 -6.23 -15.26
CA GLY A 90 7.01 -7.65 -15.69
C GLY A 90 5.87 -8.57 -15.17
N GLN A 91 6.03 -9.91 -15.32
CA GLN A 91 5.10 -10.99 -14.90
C GLN A 91 5.44 -11.67 -13.56
N GLY A 92 4.47 -11.93 -12.68
CA GLY A 92 4.71 -12.49 -11.34
C GLY A 92 3.43 -12.94 -10.66
N LYS A 93 3.57 -13.67 -9.56
CA LYS A 93 2.49 -14.52 -9.03
C LYS A 93 1.93 -13.99 -7.71
N GLY A 94 0.66 -13.56 -7.76
CA GLY A 94 -0.16 -13.13 -6.62
C GLY A 94 -0.74 -14.32 -5.82
N ASN A 95 -2.06 -14.36 -5.67
CA ASN A 95 -2.82 -15.40 -4.96
C ASN A 95 -2.60 -15.44 -3.43
N ARG A 96 -2.38 -14.26 -2.84
CA ARG A 96 -2.11 -14.10 -1.40
C ARG A 96 -3.03 -13.05 -0.79
N GLU A 97 -4.31 -13.10 -1.15
CA GLU A 97 -5.31 -12.12 -0.77
C GLU A 97 -5.77 -12.34 0.68
N GLN A 98 -5.89 -11.23 1.42
CA GLN A 98 -6.59 -11.17 2.69
C GLN A 98 -7.55 -10.01 2.60
N GLN A 99 -8.76 -10.15 3.15
CA GLN A 99 -9.80 -9.13 3.11
C GLN A 99 -10.24 -8.81 4.52
N PHE A 100 -10.51 -7.54 4.80
CA PHE A 100 -10.89 -7.05 6.12
C PHE A 100 -12.05 -6.06 6.01
N TYR A 101 -12.92 -6.05 7.02
CA TYR A 101 -13.66 -4.83 7.35
C TYR A 101 -12.76 -3.87 8.12
N LEU A 102 -13.12 -2.59 8.15
CA LEU A 102 -12.48 -1.62 9.02
C LEU A 102 -13.30 -1.41 10.29
N TRP A 103 -12.61 -1.01 11.35
CA TRP A 103 -13.21 -0.63 12.63
C TRP A 103 -13.75 0.81 12.65
N PHE A 104 -13.85 1.46 11.48
CA PHE A 104 -14.36 2.81 11.26
C PHE A 104 -14.96 2.93 9.86
N ASP A 105 -15.65 4.04 9.58
CA ASP A 105 -16.15 4.38 8.25
C ASP A 105 -15.04 5.07 7.41
N PRO A 106 -14.45 4.39 6.40
CA PRO A 106 -13.36 4.96 5.61
C PRO A 106 -13.81 6.02 4.60
N THR A 107 -15.11 6.31 4.53
CA THR A 107 -15.69 7.33 3.65
C THR A 107 -15.89 8.67 4.37
N ALA A 108 -15.96 8.64 5.71
CA ALA A 108 -16.22 9.80 6.54
C ALA A 108 -15.03 10.74 6.65
N ASP A 109 -13.80 10.22 6.78
CA ASP A 109 -12.57 11.01 6.88
C ASP A 109 -11.38 10.29 6.21
N PHE A 110 -10.25 11.00 6.12
CA PHE A 110 -8.99 10.46 5.65
C PHE A 110 -8.32 9.60 6.71
N HIS A 111 -7.95 8.38 6.32
CA HIS A 111 -7.16 7.46 7.14
C HIS A 111 -5.81 7.18 6.51
N THR A 112 -4.80 6.91 7.32
CA THR A 112 -3.43 6.69 6.87
C THR A 112 -3.20 5.21 6.56
N TYR A 113 -2.90 4.92 5.29
CA TYR A 113 -2.54 3.59 4.81
C TYR A 113 -1.03 3.51 4.61
N SER A 114 -0.40 2.64 5.40
CA SER A 114 1.05 2.52 5.45
C SER A 114 1.53 1.19 4.90
N ILE A 115 2.55 1.28 4.05
CA ILE A 115 3.37 0.16 3.59
C ILE A 115 4.76 0.33 4.21
N LEU A 116 5.13 -0.55 5.14
CA LEU A 116 6.51 -0.70 5.58
C LEU A 116 7.10 -1.91 4.87
N TRP A 117 8.10 -1.70 4.04
CA TRP A 117 8.78 -2.74 3.26
C TRP A 117 10.28 -2.64 3.47
N ASN A 118 10.88 -3.67 4.06
CA ASN A 118 12.33 -3.78 4.24
C ASN A 118 12.81 -5.19 3.83
N PRO A 119 14.12 -5.48 3.86
CA PRO A 119 14.65 -6.80 3.46
C PRO A 119 14.11 -8.00 4.27
N GLN A 120 13.55 -7.75 5.45
CA GLN A 120 13.12 -8.78 6.40
C GLN A 120 11.62 -9.03 6.38
N ARG A 121 10.81 -8.01 6.03
CA ARG A 121 9.36 -8.10 6.11
C ARG A 121 8.65 -6.98 5.35
N ILE A 122 7.37 -7.22 5.14
CA ILE A 122 6.40 -6.22 4.74
C ILE A 122 5.31 -6.13 5.81
N ILE A 123 4.99 -4.93 6.24
CA ILE A 123 3.90 -4.67 7.17
C ILE A 123 2.92 -3.69 6.51
N LEU A 124 1.64 -4.06 6.51
CA LEU A 124 0.54 -3.18 6.13
C LEU A 124 -0.13 -2.68 7.39
N SER A 125 -0.35 -1.36 7.47
CA SER A 125 -1.04 -0.75 8.61
C SER A 125 -2.08 0.28 8.17
N VAL A 126 -3.09 0.46 9.01
CA VAL A 126 -4.14 1.48 8.89
C VAL A 126 -4.12 2.30 10.17
N ASP A 127 -3.88 3.61 10.07
CA ASP A 127 -3.65 4.53 11.20
C ASP A 127 -2.61 4.02 12.19
N GLY A 128 -1.57 3.39 11.65
CA GLY A 128 -0.51 2.76 12.43
C GLY A 128 -0.87 1.40 13.03
N THR A 129 -2.12 0.94 12.98
CA THR A 129 -2.52 -0.41 13.42
C THR A 129 -2.13 -1.45 12.37
N PRO A 130 -1.29 -2.44 12.69
CA PRO A 130 -0.88 -3.47 11.73
C PRO A 130 -2.05 -4.41 11.41
N ILE A 131 -2.35 -4.58 10.12
CA ILE A 131 -3.39 -5.51 9.62
C ILE A 131 -2.79 -6.73 8.91
N ARG A 132 -1.54 -6.63 8.46
CA ARG A 132 -0.82 -7.74 7.83
C ARG A 132 0.68 -7.62 8.07
N GLU A 133 1.30 -8.75 8.33
CA GLU A 133 2.75 -8.93 8.26
C GLU A 133 3.06 -10.06 7.28
N PHE A 134 4.01 -9.82 6.38
CA PHE A 134 4.55 -10.80 5.45
C PHE A 134 6.07 -10.85 5.64
N LYS A 135 6.55 -11.91 6.30
CA LYS A 135 7.98 -12.09 6.61
C LYS A 135 8.74 -12.56 5.38
N ASN A 136 10.00 -12.16 5.26
CA ASN A 136 10.92 -12.76 4.30
C ASN A 136 11.21 -14.19 4.74
N LEU A 137 10.70 -15.15 3.95
CA LEU A 137 10.83 -16.59 4.17
C LEU A 137 11.49 -17.25 2.95
N GLU A 138 12.37 -16.53 2.26
CA GLU A 138 13.13 -17.06 1.12
C GLU A 138 13.95 -18.31 1.48
N SER A 139 14.42 -18.41 2.73
CA SER A 139 15.16 -19.57 3.24
C SER A 139 14.37 -20.89 3.20
N ILE A 140 13.03 -20.81 3.08
CA ILE A 140 12.14 -21.97 2.91
C ILE A 140 11.38 -21.90 1.57
N GLY A 141 11.92 -21.16 0.59
CA GLY A 141 11.39 -21.08 -0.77
C GLY A 141 10.10 -20.26 -0.90
N VAL A 142 9.85 -19.28 -0.03
CA VAL A 142 8.80 -18.27 -0.25
C VAL A 142 9.44 -17.04 -0.91
N PRO A 143 9.08 -16.70 -2.16
CA PRO A 143 9.61 -15.49 -2.79
C PRO A 143 9.28 -14.24 -1.97
N PHE A 144 10.24 -13.32 -1.90
CA PHE A 144 10.10 -12.03 -1.24
C PHE A 144 10.62 -10.92 -2.15
N PRO A 145 9.94 -9.76 -2.26
CA PRO A 145 10.39 -8.70 -3.15
C PRO A 145 11.56 -7.95 -2.51
N LYS A 146 12.80 -8.37 -2.78
CA LYS A 146 14.03 -7.71 -2.30
C LYS A 146 15.00 -7.26 -3.39
N ASN A 147 14.78 -7.69 -4.63
CA ASN A 147 15.71 -7.48 -5.74
C ASN A 147 15.13 -6.63 -6.88
N GLN A 148 13.88 -6.17 -6.74
CA GLN A 148 13.19 -5.39 -7.77
C GLN A 148 12.64 -4.13 -7.15
N ALA A 149 13.07 -2.99 -7.71
CA ALA A 149 12.48 -1.72 -7.37
C ALA A 149 11.02 -1.69 -7.84
N MET A 150 10.18 -0.99 -7.08
CA MET A 150 8.76 -0.90 -7.32
C MET A 150 8.31 0.54 -7.34
N LYS A 151 7.39 0.86 -8.25
CA LYS A 151 6.59 2.08 -8.18
C LYS A 151 5.42 1.89 -7.25
N ILE A 152 5.00 2.99 -6.65
CA ILE A 152 3.75 3.09 -5.93
C ILE A 152 2.67 3.42 -6.93
N HIS A 153 1.52 2.78 -6.83
CA HIS A 153 0.38 2.98 -7.70
C HIS A 153 -0.87 3.18 -6.85
N SER A 154 -1.78 3.98 -7.38
CA SER A 154 -3.17 3.95 -6.94
C SER A 154 -4.12 3.97 -8.14
N SER A 155 -5.28 3.35 -8.00
CA SER A 155 -6.31 3.38 -9.03
C SER A 155 -7.72 3.23 -8.46
N LEU A 156 -8.69 3.78 -9.21
CA LEU A 156 -10.12 3.58 -9.01
C LEU A 156 -10.71 2.99 -10.29
N TRP A 157 -11.32 1.81 -10.19
CA TRP A 157 -11.81 1.06 -11.35
C TRP A 157 -13.00 0.16 -11.02
N ASN A 158 -13.74 -0.24 -12.05
CA ASN A 158 -14.88 -1.16 -11.94
C ASN A 158 -14.41 -2.62 -11.93
N ALA A 159 -14.93 -3.41 -11.01
CA ALA A 159 -14.57 -4.80 -10.80
C ALA A 159 -15.80 -5.66 -10.50
N ASP A 160 -16.87 -5.45 -11.28
CA ASP A 160 -18.19 -6.05 -11.10
C ASP A 160 -18.18 -7.58 -11.00
N ASP A 161 -17.21 -8.24 -11.61
CA ASP A 161 -17.10 -9.70 -11.60
C ASP A 161 -16.77 -10.28 -10.23
N TRP A 162 -16.23 -9.48 -9.31
CA TRP A 162 -15.77 -10.03 -8.03
C TRP A 162 -15.84 -9.07 -6.83
N ALA A 163 -15.92 -7.75 -7.02
CA ALA A 163 -15.66 -6.77 -5.95
C ALA A 163 -16.65 -6.80 -4.78
N THR A 164 -17.95 -6.86 -5.05
CA THR A 164 -18.98 -6.79 -4.01
C THR A 164 -19.76 -8.08 -3.95
N ARG A 165 -19.75 -8.73 -2.76
CA ARG A 165 -20.36 -10.04 -2.52
C ARG A 165 -19.92 -11.10 -3.56
N GLY A 166 -18.63 -11.12 -3.89
CA GLY A 166 -18.08 -12.05 -4.87
C GLY A 166 -18.59 -11.83 -6.29
N GLY A 167 -19.04 -10.61 -6.63
CA GLY A 167 -19.54 -10.24 -7.94
C GLY A 167 -21.06 -10.29 -8.09
N LEU A 168 -21.80 -10.61 -7.03
CA LEU A 168 -23.27 -10.64 -7.05
C LEU A 168 -23.91 -9.25 -7.10
N VAL A 169 -23.23 -8.23 -6.57
CA VAL A 169 -23.73 -6.84 -6.59
C VAL A 169 -22.86 -6.03 -7.55
N LYS A 170 -23.49 -5.48 -8.57
CA LYS A 170 -22.87 -4.74 -9.67
C LYS A 170 -22.85 -3.24 -9.37
N THR A 171 -22.03 -2.51 -10.13
CA THR A 171 -21.95 -1.06 -10.02
C THR A 171 -23.23 -0.39 -10.47
N ASP A 172 -23.84 0.40 -9.59
CA ASP A 172 -24.93 1.29 -9.94
C ASP A 172 -24.38 2.58 -10.54
N TRP A 173 -24.22 2.58 -11.86
CA TRP A 173 -23.66 3.71 -12.59
C TRP A 173 -24.52 4.99 -12.54
N THR A 174 -25.76 4.95 -12.03
CA THR A 174 -26.54 6.17 -11.79
C THR A 174 -25.95 7.03 -10.66
N GLN A 175 -25.08 6.44 -9.84
CA GLN A 175 -24.36 7.08 -8.74
C GLN A 175 -23.00 7.66 -9.15
N ALA A 176 -22.61 7.50 -10.43
CA ALA A 176 -21.36 8.07 -10.93
C ALA A 176 -21.43 9.62 -10.96
N PRO A 177 -20.29 10.33 -10.80
CA PRO A 177 -18.94 9.79 -10.66
C PRO A 177 -18.62 9.31 -9.24
N PHE A 178 -18.04 8.10 -9.16
CA PHE A 178 -17.45 7.61 -7.91
C PHE A 178 -16.12 8.30 -7.69
N THR A 179 -15.87 8.85 -6.50
CA THR A 179 -14.65 9.64 -6.24
C THR A 179 -13.93 9.17 -4.98
N ALA A 180 -12.66 8.84 -5.11
CA ALA A 180 -11.75 8.58 -3.99
C ALA A 180 -10.75 9.75 -3.87
N SER A 181 -10.40 10.14 -2.64
CA SER A 181 -9.54 11.27 -2.35
C SER A 181 -8.24 10.84 -1.67
N TYR A 182 -7.13 11.50 -2.01
CA TYR A 182 -5.78 11.17 -1.58
C TYR A 182 -5.05 12.44 -1.14
N ARG A 183 -4.29 12.35 -0.05
CA ARG A 183 -3.43 13.46 0.41
C ARG A 183 -2.24 12.94 1.21
N ASN A 184 -1.35 13.86 1.59
CA ASN A 184 -0.26 13.61 2.52
C ASN A 184 0.59 12.38 2.13
N PHE A 185 0.98 12.31 0.84
CA PHE A 185 1.89 11.29 0.35
C PHE A 185 3.27 11.48 0.97
N ASN A 186 3.74 10.47 1.67
CA ASN A 186 5.05 10.51 2.32
C ASN A 186 5.81 9.20 2.09
N ALA A 187 6.94 9.28 1.39
CA ALA A 187 7.81 8.15 1.11
C ALA A 187 9.17 8.35 1.77
N ASN A 188 9.34 7.84 2.99
CA ASN A 188 10.66 7.64 3.58
C ASN A 188 11.21 6.32 3.05
N ALA A 189 11.83 6.37 1.87
CA ALA A 189 12.16 5.18 1.08
C ALA A 189 13.46 5.35 0.31
N CYS A 190 14.07 4.21 -0.04
CA CYS A 190 15.28 4.18 -0.85
C CYS A 190 14.90 4.33 -2.32
N VAL A 191 14.96 5.55 -2.85
CA VAL A 191 14.85 5.82 -4.29
C VAL A 191 15.88 4.98 -5.03
N TRP A 192 15.43 4.28 -6.07
CA TRP A 192 16.23 3.46 -6.96
C TRP A 192 16.34 4.16 -8.31
N THR A 193 17.56 4.41 -8.78
CA THR A 193 17.80 5.09 -10.05
C THR A 193 19.06 4.56 -10.70
N SER A 194 18.99 4.21 -11.98
CA SER A 194 20.14 3.73 -12.77
C SER A 194 20.92 2.59 -12.08
N GLY A 195 20.20 1.63 -11.49
CA GLY A 195 20.79 0.47 -10.80
C GLY A 195 21.38 0.75 -9.43
N THR A 196 21.22 1.97 -8.89
CA THR A 196 21.80 2.39 -7.61
C THR A 196 20.71 2.79 -6.62
N SER A 197 20.88 2.39 -5.36
CA SER A 197 20.02 2.81 -4.25
C SER A 197 20.51 4.11 -3.64
N SER A 198 19.60 5.03 -3.34
CA SER A 198 19.87 6.24 -2.55
C SER A 198 20.15 5.96 -1.07
N CYS A 199 19.81 4.77 -0.58
CA CYS A 199 20.19 4.36 0.77
C CYS A 199 21.63 3.85 0.78
N SER A 200 22.46 4.45 1.63
CA SER A 200 23.87 4.05 1.81
C SER A 200 23.98 2.66 2.46
N SER A 201 24.91 1.85 1.97
CA SER A 201 25.30 0.54 2.54
C SER A 201 25.92 0.63 3.95
N SER A 202 26.24 1.85 4.42
CA SER A 202 26.87 2.15 5.71
C SER A 202 25.90 2.39 6.86
N SER A 203 24.60 2.06 6.74
CA SER A 203 23.71 2.06 7.91
C SER A 203 24.03 0.87 8.82
N SER A 204 25.14 0.98 9.56
CA SER A 204 25.47 0.12 10.68
C SER A 204 24.27 0.04 11.63
N PRO A 205 24.01 -1.11 12.30
CA PRO A 205 22.79 -1.33 13.09
C PRO A 205 22.68 -0.50 14.38
N ALA A 206 23.51 0.53 14.58
CA ALA A 206 23.78 1.12 15.89
C ALA A 206 23.61 2.65 15.96
N SER A 207 22.76 3.26 15.11
CA SER A 207 22.24 4.59 15.44
C SER A 207 20.71 4.58 15.41
N THR A 208 20.12 4.66 16.60
CA THR A 208 18.68 4.81 16.84
C THR A 208 18.12 6.16 16.35
N SER A 209 18.94 6.93 15.61
CA SER A 209 18.66 8.32 15.20
C SER A 209 18.96 8.61 13.73
N GLY A 210 19.24 7.58 12.90
CA GLY A 210 19.33 7.75 11.44
C GLY A 210 17.94 7.77 10.79
N SER A 211 17.77 8.58 9.75
CA SER A 211 16.53 8.76 8.96
C SER A 211 15.89 7.46 8.42
N ASN A 212 16.64 6.35 8.38
CA ASN A 212 16.24 5.06 7.82
C ASN A 212 16.27 3.88 8.83
N ALA A 213 16.03 4.12 10.13
CA ALA A 213 16.01 3.05 11.15
C ALA A 213 15.08 1.86 10.82
N TRP A 214 14.09 2.06 9.96
CA TRP A 214 13.17 1.04 9.46
C TRP A 214 13.85 0.02 8.51
N LEU A 215 14.92 0.41 7.82
CA LEU A 215 15.60 -0.41 6.79
C LEU A 215 16.38 -1.57 7.41
N SER A 216 17.15 -1.28 8.47
CA SER A 216 17.99 -2.26 9.16
C SER A 216 17.26 -3.02 10.27
N ARG A 217 16.01 -2.63 10.58
CA ARG A 217 15.22 -3.25 11.65
C ARG A 217 14.95 -4.72 11.34
N ARG A 218 15.60 -5.57 12.14
CA ARG A 218 15.40 -7.02 12.13
C ARG A 218 14.34 -7.47 13.13
N ASP A 219 14.14 -6.72 14.20
CA ASP A 219 13.08 -7.00 15.17
C ASP A 219 11.72 -6.87 14.51
N GLY A 220 10.83 -7.82 14.81
CA GLY A 220 9.48 -7.80 14.27
C GLY A 220 8.59 -6.78 14.91
N LEU A 221 7.29 -6.96 14.67
CA LEU A 221 6.30 -6.31 15.52
C LEU A 221 6.61 -6.66 16.98
N SER A 222 6.63 -5.66 17.85
CA SER A 222 6.73 -5.88 19.29
C SER A 222 5.56 -6.77 19.75
N LYS A 223 5.72 -7.56 20.83
CA LYS A 223 4.63 -8.42 21.36
C LYS A 223 3.25 -7.72 21.46
N PRO A 224 3.13 -6.47 21.92
CA PRO A 224 1.84 -5.77 21.93
C PRO A 224 1.27 -5.55 20.52
N ARG A 225 2.11 -5.21 19.55
CA ARG A 225 1.73 -5.01 18.14
C ARG A 225 1.36 -6.34 17.45
N GLU A 226 2.01 -7.44 17.80
CA GLU A 226 1.63 -8.77 17.33
C GLU A 226 0.26 -9.19 17.89
N ALA A 227 0.02 -8.94 19.18
CA ALA A 227 -1.29 -9.16 19.80
C ALA A 227 -2.38 -8.31 19.14
N GLN A 228 -2.09 -7.04 18.85
CA GLN A 228 -2.99 -6.16 18.11
C GLN A 228 -3.31 -6.70 16.72
N LEU A 229 -2.30 -7.08 15.92
CA LEU A 229 -2.49 -7.72 14.62
C LEU A 229 -3.36 -8.98 14.72
N GLY A 230 -3.17 -9.79 15.77
CA GLY A 230 -3.98 -10.96 16.05
C GLY A 230 -5.45 -10.62 16.33
N ALA A 231 -5.70 -9.56 17.12
CA ALA A 231 -7.04 -9.07 17.42
C ALA A 231 -7.74 -8.53 16.16
N GLU A 232 -7.04 -7.75 15.33
CA GLU A 232 -7.62 -7.23 14.09
C GLU A 232 -8.01 -8.36 13.14
N LYS A 233 -7.13 -9.36 12.97
CA LYS A 233 -7.43 -10.55 12.17
C LYS A 233 -8.61 -11.33 12.73
N LYS A 234 -8.73 -11.46 14.04
CA LYS A 234 -9.84 -12.18 14.68
C LYS A 234 -11.18 -11.47 14.48
N ASN A 235 -11.19 -10.14 14.58
CA ASN A 235 -12.43 -9.37 14.64
C ASN A 235 -12.92 -8.91 13.25
N TYR A 236 -12.01 -8.68 12.30
CA TYR A 236 -12.34 -7.98 11.06
C TYR A 236 -11.97 -8.71 9.78
N MET A 237 -11.16 -9.78 9.83
CA MET A 237 -10.78 -10.51 8.62
C MET A 237 -11.94 -11.37 8.10
N ILE A 238 -12.33 -11.16 6.84
CA ILE A 238 -13.43 -11.88 6.19
C ILE A 238 -12.96 -12.95 5.21
N TYR A 239 -11.74 -12.82 4.71
CA TYR A 239 -11.13 -13.80 3.83
C TYR A 239 -9.63 -13.89 4.07
N ASN A 240 -9.10 -15.11 4.06
CA ASN A 240 -7.68 -15.37 4.18
C ASN A 240 -7.29 -16.52 3.25
N TYR A 241 -6.46 -16.22 2.25
CA TYR A 241 -5.96 -17.24 1.32
C TYR A 241 -5.26 -18.40 2.03
N CYS A 242 -4.63 -18.17 3.19
CA CYS A 242 -3.93 -19.21 3.94
C CYS A 242 -4.88 -20.32 4.41
N THR A 243 -6.14 -20.03 4.67
CA THR A 243 -7.14 -20.99 5.17
C THR A 243 -8.13 -21.43 4.09
N ASP A 244 -7.96 -20.96 2.85
CA ASP A 244 -8.81 -21.32 1.71
C ASP A 244 -8.37 -22.67 1.13
N THR A 245 -8.85 -23.76 1.73
CA THR A 245 -8.55 -25.13 1.30
C THR A 245 -9.19 -25.48 -0.04
N LYS A 246 -10.24 -24.77 -0.46
CA LYS A 246 -10.86 -24.98 -1.78
C LYS A 246 -9.93 -24.50 -2.89
N ARG A 247 -9.33 -23.31 -2.71
CA ARG A 247 -8.37 -22.75 -3.67
C ARG A 247 -6.98 -23.37 -3.54
N PHE A 248 -6.61 -23.84 -2.34
CA PHE A 248 -5.30 -24.43 -2.06
C PHE A 248 -5.42 -25.79 -1.34
N PRO A 249 -5.89 -26.85 -2.04
CA PRO A 249 -6.21 -28.15 -1.43
C PRO A 249 -5.00 -28.91 -0.86
N GLN A 250 -3.79 -28.63 -1.36
CA GLN A 250 -2.57 -29.30 -0.91
C GLN A 250 -1.94 -28.68 0.35
N GLY A 251 -2.54 -27.64 0.93
CA GLY A 251 -1.98 -26.98 2.12
C GLY A 251 -0.58 -26.38 1.91
N TYR A 252 -0.09 -26.30 0.67
CA TYR A 252 1.26 -25.81 0.32
C TYR A 252 1.52 -24.38 0.84
N PHE A 253 0.46 -23.57 0.97
CA PHE A 253 0.54 -22.25 1.56
C PHE A 253 0.35 -22.25 3.08
N LEU A 254 -0.34 -23.22 3.68
CA LEU A 254 -0.51 -23.31 5.15
C LEU A 254 0.85 -23.42 5.85
N GLN A 255 1.75 -24.31 5.40
CA GLN A 255 3.11 -24.43 5.96
C GLN A 255 3.94 -23.14 5.81
N LYS A 256 3.74 -22.41 4.71
CA LYS A 256 4.39 -21.12 4.43
C LYS A 256 3.72 -19.93 5.15
N CYS A 257 2.47 -20.09 5.60
CA CYS A 257 1.69 -19.08 6.34
C CYS A 257 1.85 -19.19 7.86
N THR A 258 2.13 -20.38 8.42
CA THR A 258 2.34 -20.58 9.86
C THR A 258 3.79 -20.82 10.26
N ALA A 259 4.68 -21.11 9.30
CA ALA A 259 6.13 -21.26 9.48
C ALA A 259 6.57 -21.85 10.83
N THR A 260 6.06 -23.04 11.16
CA THR A 260 6.75 -24.00 12.03
C THR A 260 7.49 -24.99 11.13
N LYS A 261 8.78 -25.19 11.43
CA LYS A 261 9.75 -26.00 10.67
C LYS A 261 9.15 -27.30 10.10
N HIS A 262 8.90 -27.34 8.80
CA HIS A 262 8.99 -28.59 8.03
C HIS A 262 9.60 -28.28 6.66
N VAL A 263 10.77 -28.87 6.43
CA VAL A 263 11.53 -28.81 5.18
C VAL A 263 10.77 -29.61 4.14
N LEU A 264 10.37 -29.00 3.04
CA LEU A 264 9.95 -29.73 1.84
C LEU A 264 10.76 -29.28 0.63
N ASN A 265 11.25 -30.30 -0.05
CA ASN A 265 12.07 -30.24 -1.24
C ASN A 265 11.19 -29.81 -2.43
N THR A 266 11.42 -28.62 -2.99
CA THR A 266 10.70 -28.21 -4.21
C THR A 266 11.68 -27.63 -5.22
N THR A 267 12.16 -28.50 -6.11
CA THR A 267 12.70 -28.09 -7.40
C THR A 267 11.57 -27.46 -8.23
N ARG A 268 11.84 -26.27 -8.78
CA ARG A 268 11.09 -25.58 -9.84
C ARG A 268 9.92 -24.68 -9.40
N LEU A 269 10.24 -23.43 -9.02
CA LEU A 269 9.33 -22.29 -9.19
C LEU A 269 10.15 -21.01 -9.53
N PRO A 270 9.86 -20.31 -10.64
CA PRO A 270 10.40 -18.97 -10.88
C PRO A 270 9.76 -17.94 -9.94
N ASP A 271 10.59 -16.95 -9.61
CA ASP A 271 10.41 -15.92 -8.59
C ASP A 271 9.39 -14.81 -8.91
N VAL A 272 9.19 -13.95 -7.90
CA VAL A 272 8.72 -12.54 -7.91
C VAL A 272 7.29 -12.28 -7.42
N PHE A 273 7.24 -11.70 -6.22
CA PHE A 273 6.09 -11.00 -5.61
C PHE A 273 5.84 -9.67 -6.34
N ARG A 274 4.61 -9.36 -6.77
CA ARG A 274 4.34 -8.15 -7.59
C ARG A 274 3.29 -7.18 -7.08
N TYR A 275 2.56 -7.58 -6.06
CA TYR A 275 1.49 -6.76 -5.55
C TYR A 275 1.53 -6.80 -4.04
N LEU A 276 1.98 -5.71 -3.45
CA LEU A 276 1.61 -5.40 -2.08
C LEU A 276 0.40 -4.49 -2.16
N VAL A 277 -0.80 -5.07 -2.13
CA VAL A 277 -2.03 -4.30 -2.20
C VAL A 277 -2.59 -4.14 -0.80
N VAL A 278 -2.85 -2.90 -0.39
CA VAL A 278 -3.90 -2.61 0.59
C VAL A 278 -5.22 -2.75 -0.18
N LYS A 279 -5.61 -3.99 -0.49
CA LYS A 279 -6.86 -4.27 -1.19
C LYS A 279 -7.90 -4.64 -0.15
N TYR A 280 -9.13 -4.22 -0.42
CA TYR A 280 -10.36 -4.64 0.24
C TYR A 280 -10.59 -3.98 1.59
N LEU A 281 -10.88 -2.69 1.54
CA LEU A 281 -11.58 -1.98 2.60
C LEU A 281 -12.99 -1.79 2.08
N LEU A 282 -13.82 -2.81 2.27
CA LEU A 282 -15.22 -2.72 1.92
C LEU A 282 -15.92 -1.89 3.00
N PRO A 283 -16.59 -0.77 2.66
CA PRO A 283 -17.49 -0.16 3.62
C PRO A 283 -18.54 -1.21 4.03
N LYS A 284 -18.88 -1.24 5.31
CA LYS A 284 -19.97 -2.06 5.80
C LYS A 284 -21.25 -1.46 5.22
N ILE A 285 -21.82 -2.10 4.20
CA ILE A 285 -23.15 -1.78 3.66
C ILE A 285 -24.19 -2.18 4.70
#